data_AF-A0A354YVI7-F1
#
_entry.id   AF-A0A354YVI7-F1
#
_cell.length_a   1.000
_cell.length_b   1.000
_cell.length_c   1.000
_cell.angle_alpha   90.00
_cell.angle_beta   90.00
_cell.angle_gamma   90.00
#
_symmetry.space_group_name_H-M   'P 1'
#
loop_
_entity.id
_entity.type
_entity.pdbx_description
1 polymer ?
#
loop_
_entity_poly.entity_id
_entity_poly.type
_entity_poly.pdbx_seq_one_letter_code
_entity_poly.pdbx_strand_id
1 'polypeptide(L)' 'MASLAPSMAGINYDRLEELGSLQWPCPTTDHPGTQFMHVGKFTRGLGLFQPSDHIPPGEMPDEDYPFLLST' A
#
# COMPACT_ATOMS: atom_id res chain seq x y z
N MET A 1 -3.35 7.49 -20.31
CA MET A 1 -3.12 6.34 -19.39
C MET A 1 -3.65 6.63 -17.99
N ALA A 2 -3.36 7.79 -17.41
CA ALA A 2 -3.95 8.22 -16.12
C ALA A 2 -5.49 8.19 -16.10
N SER A 3 -6.16 8.48 -17.23
CA SER A 3 -7.62 8.40 -17.37
C SER A 3 -8.23 7.01 -17.16
N LEU A 4 -7.43 5.93 -17.23
CA LEU A 4 -7.89 4.56 -17.01
C LEU A 4 -7.82 4.15 -15.53
N ALA A 5 -7.17 4.95 -14.69
CA ALA A 5 -7.00 4.71 -13.27
C ALA A 5 -7.51 5.93 -12.49
N PRO A 6 -8.79 5.98 -12.10
CA PRO A 6 -9.41 7.16 -11.48
C PRO A 6 -8.67 7.69 -10.24
N SER A 7 -8.06 6.81 -9.45
CA SER A 7 -7.25 7.17 -8.27
C SER A 7 -5.91 7.84 -8.62
N MET A 8 -5.49 7.84 -9.88
CA MET A 8 -4.24 8.42 -10.38
C MET A 8 -4.48 9.47 -11.46
N ALA A 9 -5.73 9.85 -11.72
CA ALA A 9 -6.10 10.73 -12.82
C ALA A 9 -5.43 12.13 -12.74
N GLY A 10 -5.01 12.56 -11.55
CA GLY A 10 -4.25 13.80 -11.34
C GLY A 10 -2.75 13.70 -11.58
N ILE A 11 -2.19 12.51 -11.79
CA ILE A 11 -0.75 12.30 -11.89
C ILE A 11 -0.31 12.41 -13.35
N ASN A 12 0.61 13.34 -13.64
CA ASN A 12 1.25 13.50 -14.94
C ASN A 12 2.75 13.85 -14.76
N TYR A 13 3.52 13.77 -15.84
CA TYR A 13 4.97 13.99 -15.80
C TYR A 13 5.34 15.40 -15.36
N ASP A 14 4.70 16.42 -15.90
CA ASP A 14 4.95 17.83 -15.55
C ASP A 14 4.86 18.05 -14.03
N ARG A 15 3.82 17.50 -13.38
CA ARG A 15 3.65 17.59 -11.92
C ARG A 15 4.72 16.82 -11.15
N LEU A 16 5.16 15.66 -11.65
CA LEU A 16 6.22 14.88 -11.01
C LEU A 16 7.58 15.57 -11.12
N GLU A 17 7.85 16.25 -12.24
CA GLU A 17 9.05 17.06 -12.41
C GLU A 17 9.06 18.29 -11.49
N GLU A 18 7.92 18.98 -11.37
CA GLU A 18 7.79 20.16 -10.50
C GLU A 18 7.84 19.81 -9.01
N LEU A 19 7.07 18.79 -8.59
CA LEU A 19 6.87 18.45 -7.19
C LEU A 19 7.88 17.40 -6.68
N GLY A 20 8.64 16.77 -7.57
CA GLY A 20 9.61 15.70 -7.29
C GLY A 20 8.99 14.36 -6.88
N SER A 21 7.81 14.37 -6.27
CA SER A 21 7.04 13.17 -5.93
C SER A 21 5.57 13.49 -5.72
N LEU A 22 4.71 12.49 -5.90
CA LEU A 22 3.30 12.63 -5.59
C LEU A 22 2.72 11.31 -5.06
N GLN A 23 2.06 11.38 -3.90
CA GLN A 23 1.46 10.21 -3.27
C GLN A 23 0.06 9.95 -3.84
N TRP A 24 -0.16 8.74 -4.34
CA TRP A 24 -1.49 8.30 -4.74
C TRP A 24 -2.27 7.84 -3.48
N PRO A 25 -3.62 7.97 -3.44
CA PRO A 25 -4.50 8.50 -4.48
C PRO A 25 -4.34 10.00 -4.78
N CYS A 26 -4.43 10.36 -6.05
CA CYS A 26 -4.51 11.72 -6.57
C CYS A 26 -5.50 11.75 -7.75
N PRO A 27 -6.80 11.99 -7.48
CA PRO A 27 -7.85 11.87 -8.50
C PRO A 27 -7.93 13.07 -9.45
N THR A 28 -7.38 14.24 -9.10
CA THR A 28 -7.42 15.44 -9.95
C THR A 28 -6.07 16.15 -9.96
N THR A 29 -5.83 16.95 -11.00
CA THR A 29 -4.59 17.73 -11.15
C THR A 29 -4.39 18.76 -10.05
N ASP A 30 -5.47 19.22 -9.41
CA ASP A 30 -5.42 20.16 -8.29
C ASP A 30 -5.25 19.45 -6.94
N HIS A 31 -5.42 18.12 -6.89
CA HIS A 31 -5.27 17.38 -5.65
C HIS A 31 -3.78 17.28 -5.28
N PRO A 32 -3.37 17.63 -4.05
CA PRO A 32 -1.97 17.66 -3.62
C PRO A 32 -1.33 16.27 -3.43
N GLY A 33 -1.99 15.20 -3.88
CA GLY A 33 -1.72 13.82 -3.47
C GLY A 33 -2.26 13.48 -2.06
N THR A 34 -2.21 12.21 -1.70
CA THR A 34 -2.70 11.70 -0.41
C THR A 34 -1.53 11.25 0.45
N GLN A 35 -1.12 12.09 1.40
CA GLN A 35 0.04 11.81 2.26
C GLN A 35 -0.20 10.65 3.24
N PHE A 36 -1.42 10.55 3.79
CA PHE A 36 -1.80 9.51 4.75
C PHE A 36 -3.16 8.94 4.37
N MET A 37 -3.30 7.62 4.44
CA MET A 37 -4.56 6.93 4.16
C MET A 37 -5.45 6.88 5.40
N HIS A 38 -6.76 6.72 5.18
CA HIS A 38 -7.77 6.53 6.22
C HIS A 38 -7.88 7.66 7.25
N VAL A 39 -7.48 8.88 6.89
CA VAL A 39 -7.73 10.06 7.71
C VAL A 39 -9.24 10.24 7.89
N GLY A 40 -9.69 10.25 9.14
CA GLY A 40 -11.10 10.38 9.52
C GLY A 40 -11.95 9.12 9.34
N LYS A 41 -11.76 8.34 8.26
CA LYS A 41 -12.59 7.16 7.97
C LYS A 41 -11.82 6.09 7.17
N PHE A 42 -12.05 4.82 7.51
CA PHE A 42 -11.57 3.70 6.70
C PHE A 42 -12.30 3.64 5.35
N THR A 43 -11.64 3.15 4.30
CA THR A 43 -12.26 3.04 2.96
C THR A 43 -13.50 2.13 2.97
N ARG A 44 -13.53 1.13 3.86
CA ARG A 44 -14.68 0.22 4.06
C ARG A 44 -15.73 0.72 5.07
N GLY A 45 -15.58 1.94 5.60
CA GLY A 45 -16.41 2.45 6.68
C GLY A 45 -15.71 2.42 8.02
N LEU A 46 -15.84 1.30 8.74
CA LEU A 46 -15.26 1.11 10.07
C LEU A 46 -14.09 0.11 10.03
N GLY A 47 -13.23 0.18 11.04
CA GLY A 47 -12.16 -0.80 11.23
C GLY A 47 -12.75 -2.18 11.51
N LEU A 48 -12.12 -3.22 10.99
CA LEU A 48 -12.47 -4.61 11.28
C LEU A 48 -11.42 -5.20 12.23
N PHE A 49 -11.83 -5.53 13.44
CA PHE A 49 -10.99 -6.29 14.37
C PHE A 49 -11.12 -7.78 14.04
N GLN A 50 -10.00 -8.43 13.74
CA GLN A 50 -9.98 -9.85 13.38
C GLN A 50 -8.82 -10.54 14.12
N PRO A 51 -9.11 -11.49 15.03
CA PRO A 51 -8.07 -12.31 15.64
C PRO A 51 -7.52 -13.32 14.62
N SER A 52 -6.27 -13.71 14.79
CA SER A 52 -5.62 -14.75 14.00
C SER A 52 -4.87 -15.69 14.94
N ASP A 53 -5.04 -16.99 14.73
CA ASP A 53 -4.26 -18.01 15.44
C ASP A 53 -2.84 -18.08 14.86
N HIS A 54 -1.90 -18.53 15.69
CA HIS A 54 -0.53 -18.78 15.24
C HIS A 54 -0.45 -20.07 14.43
N ILE A 55 0.08 -19.97 13.22
CA ILE A 55 0.36 -21.11 12.32
C ILE A 55 1.87 -21.16 12.13
N PRO A 56 2.54 -22.30 12.39
CA PRO A 56 3.98 -22.42 12.18
C PRO A 56 4.35 -22.22 10.70
N PRO A 57 5.60 -21.81 10.39
CA PRO A 57 6.10 -21.77 9.03
C PRO A 57 5.87 -23.10 8.29
N GLY A 58 5.61 -23.03 6.99
CA GLY A 58 5.42 -24.21 6.15
C GLY A 58 6.68 -25.09 6.03
N GLU A 59 7.84 -24.50 6.30
CA GLU A 59 9.15 -25.17 6.35
C GLU A 59 9.69 -25.04 7.77
N MET A 60 9.62 -26.14 8.51
CA MET A 60 10.25 -26.27 9.82
C MET A 60 11.54 -27.06 9.64
N PRO A 61 12.61 -26.74 10.40
CA PRO A 61 13.82 -27.53 10.40
C PRO A 61 13.53 -29.01 10.68
N ASP A 62 14.22 -29.87 9.97
CA ASP A 62 14.20 -31.31 10.15
C ASP A 62 15.63 -31.84 10.35
N GLU A 63 15.80 -33.16 10.28
CA GLU A 63 17.12 -33.78 10.49
C GLU A 63 18.10 -33.48 9.35
N ASP A 64 17.60 -33.35 8.12
CA ASP A 64 18.41 -33.06 6.93
C ASP A 64 18.77 -31.56 6.86
N TYR A 65 17.87 -30.71 7.38
CA TYR A 65 17.98 -29.26 7.38
C TYR A 65 17.69 -28.69 8.79
N PRO A 66 18.64 -28.78 9.75
CA PRO A 66 18.39 -28.46 11.16
C PRO A 66 18.45 -26.96 11.50
N PHE A 67 18.65 -26.09 10.50
CA PHE A 67 18.81 -24.66 10.71
C PHE A 67 17.70 -23.86 10.05
N LEU A 68 17.24 -22.83 10.76
CA LEU A 68 16.35 -21.80 10.24
C LEU A 68 17.18 -20.68 9.62
N LEU A 69 16.97 -20.39 8.34
CA LEU A 69 17.60 -19.27 7.64
C LEU A 69 16.65 -18.05 7.64
N SER A 70 17.20 -16.89 7.95
CA SER A 70 16.57 -15.58 7.75
C SER A 70 17.60 -14.66 7.11
N THR A 71 17.24 -14.00 6.01
CA THR A 71 18.13 -13.10 5.23
C THR A 71 17.78 -11.64 5.43
#